data_AF-A0A6L8NCL5-F1
#
_entry.id   AF-A0A6L8NCL5-F1
#
_cell.length_a   1.000
_cell.length_b   1.000
_cell.length_c   1.000
_cell.angle_alpha   90.00
_cell.angle_beta   90.00
_cell.angle_gamma   90.00
#
_symmetry.space_group_name_H-M   'P 1'
#
loop_
_entity.id
_entity.type
_entity.pdbx_description
1 polymer ?
#
loop_
_entity_poly.entity_id
_entity_poly.type
_entity_poly.pdbx_seq_one_letter_code
_entity_poly.pdbx_strand_id
1 'polypeptide(L)'
;MITVPEPLAAAHRAHGTEASRAFIAGVAARAEEFLERWELTPAGEPMHGVVALVLPVIGSDGTESVLKLQPVDDETVGEPDALRAWDGDGAVRLLDHDPATGTLLLERLDAARPLSAVPDTVEAVRILGTLLARLG
;
A
#
# COMPACT_ATOMS: atom_id res chain seq x y z
N MET A 1 8.77 -15.69 -6.76
CA MET A 1 9.16 -14.65 -7.73
C MET A 1 8.03 -13.66 -7.85
N ILE A 2 8.21 -12.49 -7.26
CA ILE A 2 7.25 -11.38 -7.34
C ILE A 2 7.45 -10.63 -8.67
N THR A 3 6.40 -10.53 -9.47
CA THR A 3 6.42 -9.79 -10.73
C THR A 3 6.04 -8.34 -10.48
N VAL A 4 6.93 -7.41 -10.84
CA VAL A 4 6.63 -5.97 -10.77
C VAL A 4 5.69 -5.62 -11.93
N PRO A 5 4.52 -5.01 -11.68
CA PRO A 5 3.63 -4.59 -12.76
C PRO A 5 4.31 -3.59 -13.69
N GLU A 6 4.28 -3.84 -15.00
CA GLU A 6 4.90 -2.98 -16.00
C GLU A 6 4.41 -1.51 -15.94
N PRO A 7 3.12 -1.21 -15.70
CA PRO A 7 2.68 0.18 -15.57
C PRO A 7 3.35 0.93 -14.41
N LEU A 8 3.62 0.24 -13.30
CA LEU A 8 4.37 0.81 -12.17
C LEU A 8 5.82 1.10 -12.58
N ALA A 9 6.49 0.11 -13.20
CA ALA A 9 7.86 0.30 -13.69
C ALA A 9 7.96 1.45 -14.71
N ALA A 10 6.97 1.57 -15.61
CA ALA A 10 6.91 2.66 -16.59
C ALA A 10 6.72 4.03 -15.94
N ALA A 11 5.84 4.15 -14.93
CA ALA A 11 5.61 5.41 -14.22
C ALA A 11 6.89 5.93 -13.54
N HIS A 12 7.61 5.06 -12.83
CA HIS A 12 8.89 5.40 -12.20
C HIS A 12 10.02 5.69 -13.20
N ARG A 13 10.00 5.07 -14.39
CA ARG A 13 10.96 5.42 -15.46
C ARG A 13 10.68 6.79 -16.07
N ALA A 14 9.41 7.17 -16.23
CA ALA A 14 9.00 8.41 -16.88
C ALA A 14 9.10 9.63 -15.96
N HIS A 15 8.77 9.48 -14.67
CA HIS A 15 8.62 10.60 -13.73
C HIS A 15 9.46 10.46 -12.46
N GLY A 16 10.23 9.37 -12.33
CA GLY A 16 10.91 9.04 -11.09
C GLY A 16 12.29 9.66 -10.92
N THR A 17 12.65 9.84 -9.65
CA THR A 17 14.00 10.24 -9.21
C THR A 17 14.99 9.07 -9.30
N GLU A 18 16.24 9.29 -8.88
CA GLU A 18 17.18 8.18 -8.70
C GLU A 18 16.69 7.15 -7.68
N ALA A 19 16.07 7.61 -6.58
CA ALA A 19 15.44 6.74 -5.59
C ALA A 19 14.30 5.91 -6.20
N SER A 20 13.51 6.49 -7.11
CA SER A 20 12.47 5.77 -7.86
C SER A 20 13.04 4.64 -8.72
N ARG A 21 14.19 4.86 -9.38
CA ARG A 21 14.85 3.82 -10.19
C ARG A 21 15.42 2.70 -9.32
N ALA A 22 16.07 3.06 -8.21
CA ALA A 22 16.59 2.09 -7.24
C ALA A 22 15.47 1.24 -6.63
N PHE A 23 14.32 1.86 -6.34
CA PHE A 23 13.12 1.16 -5.88
C PHE A 23 12.66 0.11 -6.90
N ILE A 24 12.42 0.46 -8.17
CA ILE A 24 11.97 -0.51 -9.18
C ILE A 24 12.97 -1.66 -9.36
N ALA A 25 14.28 -1.37 -9.32
CA ALA A 25 15.31 -2.39 -9.45
C ALA A 25 15.32 -3.39 -8.27
N GLY A 26 14.90 -2.97 -7.07
CA GLY A 26 14.99 -3.78 -5.85
C GLY A 26 13.66 -4.25 -5.26
N VAL A 27 12.51 -3.73 -5.72
CA VAL A 27 11.22 -3.94 -5.04
C VAL A 27 10.76 -5.39 -5.02
N ALA A 28 11.05 -6.18 -6.05
CA ALA A 28 10.71 -7.61 -6.08
C ALA A 28 11.48 -8.39 -5.00
N ALA A 29 12.79 -8.16 -4.90
CA ALA A 29 13.62 -8.80 -3.87
C ALA A 29 13.20 -8.35 -2.46
N ARG A 30 12.86 -7.07 -2.29
CA ARG A 30 12.33 -6.55 -1.02
C ARG A 30 10.99 -7.20 -0.66
N ALA A 31 10.09 -7.39 -1.63
CA ALA A 31 8.84 -8.09 -1.36
C ALA A 31 9.09 -9.52 -0.88
N GLU A 32 10.01 -10.25 -1.52
CA GLU A 32 10.39 -11.61 -1.08
C GLU A 32 11.01 -11.63 0.32
N GLU A 33 11.87 -10.68 0.65
CA GLU A 33 12.44 -10.51 1.99
C GLU A 33 11.35 -10.33 3.05
N PHE A 34 10.37 -9.44 2.81
CA PHE A 34 9.31 -9.17 3.78
C PHE A 34 8.27 -10.27 3.85
N LEU A 35 8.04 -11.02 2.77
CA LEU A 35 7.21 -12.22 2.82
C LEU A 35 7.81 -13.27 3.77
N GLU A 36 9.13 -13.47 3.72
CA GLU A 36 9.81 -14.38 4.64
C GLU A 36 9.86 -13.82 6.06
N ARG A 37 10.34 -12.58 6.22
CA ARG A 37 10.56 -11.93 7.52
C ARG A 37 9.29 -11.77 8.35
N TRP A 38 8.14 -11.53 7.70
CA TRP A 38 6.85 -11.35 8.36
C TRP A 38 5.94 -12.59 8.26
N GLU A 39 6.46 -13.73 7.80
CA GLU A 39 5.72 -14.99 7.68
C GLU A 39 4.42 -14.86 6.88
N LEU A 40 4.49 -14.15 5.75
CA LEU A 40 3.36 -13.84 4.89
C LEU A 40 3.29 -14.77 3.68
N THR A 41 2.08 -15.23 3.37
CA THR A 41 1.79 -16.00 2.14
C THR A 41 1.08 -15.11 1.12
N PRO A 42 1.56 -14.99 -0.13
CA PRO A 42 0.84 -14.27 -1.18
C PRO A 42 -0.58 -14.80 -1.41
N ALA A 43 -1.54 -13.89 -1.55
CA ALA A 43 -2.98 -14.18 -1.62
C ALA A 43 -3.63 -13.74 -2.94
N GLY A 44 -2.82 -13.39 -3.93
CA GLY A 44 -3.27 -12.88 -5.22
C GLY A 44 -2.12 -12.29 -6.03
N GLU A 45 -2.46 -11.76 -7.20
CA GLU A 45 -1.49 -11.10 -8.09
C GLU A 45 -1.01 -9.77 -7.50
N PRO A 46 0.26 -9.37 -7.73
CA PRO A 46 0.74 -8.04 -7.40
C PRO A 46 -0.11 -6.95 -8.07
N MET A 47 -0.57 -6.02 -7.27
CA MET A 47 -1.29 -4.81 -7.67
C MET A 47 -0.37 -3.60 -7.58
N HIS A 48 -0.82 -2.45 -8.07
CA HIS A 48 -0.07 -1.22 -7.92
C HIS A 48 -0.98 0.01 -7.85
N GLY A 49 -0.49 1.03 -7.15
CA GLY A 49 -0.98 2.40 -7.28
C GLY A 49 -0.18 3.14 -8.35
N VAL A 50 -0.03 4.46 -8.18
CA VAL A 50 0.87 5.25 -9.02
C VAL A 50 2.34 5.02 -8.65
N VAL A 51 2.62 4.84 -7.35
CA VAL A 51 3.99 4.83 -6.78
C VAL A 51 4.34 3.54 -6.04
N ALA A 52 3.34 2.80 -5.54
CA ALA A 52 3.55 1.65 -4.68
C ALA A 52 3.26 0.32 -5.38
N LEU A 53 4.09 -0.69 -5.07
CA LEU A 53 3.73 -2.09 -5.25
C LEU A 53 2.85 -2.52 -4.07
N VAL A 54 1.77 -3.23 -4.37
CA VAL A 54 0.75 -3.65 -3.40
C VAL A 54 0.54 -5.15 -3.57
N LEU A 55 0.83 -5.93 -2.54
CA LEU A 55 0.71 -7.39 -2.60
C LEU A 55 -0.31 -7.88 -1.57
N PRO A 56 -1.43 -8.47 -2.01
CA PRO A 56 -2.34 -9.18 -1.10
C PRO A 56 -1.62 -10.36 -0.44
N VAL A 57 -1.74 -10.48 0.87
CA VAL A 57 -1.07 -11.51 1.67
C VAL A 57 -1.98 -12.06 2.77
N ILE A 58 -1.64 -13.24 3.27
CA ILE A 58 -2.24 -13.87 4.46
C ILE A 58 -1.11 -14.09 5.47
N GLY A 59 -1.28 -13.62 6.70
CA GLY A 59 -0.35 -13.86 7.81
C GLY A 59 -0.43 -15.29 8.35
N SER A 60 0.55 -15.69 9.15
CA SER A 60 0.59 -17.03 9.76
C SER A 60 -0.60 -17.29 10.73
N ASP A 61 -1.25 -16.25 11.22
CA ASP A 61 -2.48 -16.27 12.00
C ASP A 61 -3.77 -16.36 11.15
N GLY A 62 -3.64 -16.36 9.82
CA GLY A 62 -4.76 -16.35 8.87
C GLY A 62 -5.32 -14.95 8.57
N THR A 63 -4.76 -13.88 9.13
CA THR A 63 -5.21 -12.52 8.89
C THR A 63 -4.91 -12.11 7.45
N GLU A 64 -5.93 -11.65 6.72
CA GLU A 64 -5.77 -11.11 5.38
C GLU A 64 -5.27 -9.67 5.45
N SER A 65 -4.20 -9.37 4.72
CA SER A 65 -3.49 -8.09 4.78
C SER A 65 -2.95 -7.68 3.42
N VAL A 66 -2.36 -6.49 3.36
CA VAL A 66 -1.68 -5.96 2.19
C VAL A 66 -0.26 -5.55 2.55
N LEU A 67 0.72 -6.12 1.86
CA LEU A 67 2.10 -5.65 1.90
C LEU A 67 2.25 -4.51 0.89
N LYS A 68 2.54 -3.30 1.36
CA LYS A 68 2.74 -2.11 0.55
C LYS A 68 4.22 -1.72 0.56
N LEU A 69 4.80 -1.60 -0.63
CA LEU A 69 6.20 -1.17 -0.81
C LEU A 69 6.24 0.06 -1.70
N GLN A 70 7.01 1.07 -1.27
CA GLN A 70 7.15 2.35 -1.97
C GLN A 70 8.53 2.96 -1.70
N PRO A 71 8.98 3.95 -2.49
CA PRO A 71 10.12 4.80 -2.12
C PRO A 71 9.84 5.58 -0.83
N VAL A 72 10.88 5.83 -0.04
CA VAL A 72 10.83 6.76 1.09
C VAL A 72 11.36 8.10 0.62
N ASP A 73 10.50 9.11 0.63
CA ASP A 73 10.80 10.50 0.31
C ASP A 73 9.96 11.45 1.20
N ASP A 74 10.04 12.75 0.94
CA ASP A 74 9.34 13.77 1.72
C ASP A 74 7.81 13.61 1.70
N GLU A 75 7.24 12.93 0.70
CA GLU A 75 5.80 12.68 0.59
C GLU A 75 5.37 11.42 1.36
N THR A 76 6.22 10.41 1.45
CA THR A 76 5.86 9.10 2.03
C THR A 76 6.38 8.87 3.44
N VAL A 77 7.39 9.63 3.90
CA VAL A 77 8.02 9.42 5.21
C VAL A 77 7.05 9.55 6.39
N GLY A 78 6.02 10.41 6.26
CA GLY A 78 5.01 10.61 7.30
C GLY A 78 3.87 9.60 7.32
N GLU A 79 3.78 8.72 6.31
CA GLU A 79 2.65 7.79 6.18
C GLU A 79 2.49 6.83 7.36
N PRO A 80 3.55 6.16 7.89
CA PRO A 80 3.39 5.26 9.03
C PRO A 80 2.85 5.98 10.27
N ASP A 81 3.29 7.21 10.52
CA ASP A 81 2.88 8.00 11.69
C ASP A 81 1.42 8.44 11.56
N ALA A 82 1.00 8.87 10.37
CA ALA A 82 -0.40 9.20 10.10
C ALA A 82 -1.32 7.98 10.28
N LEU A 83 -0.96 6.82 9.73
CA LEU A 83 -1.76 5.60 9.87
C LEU A 83 -1.86 5.11 11.33
N ARG A 84 -0.80 5.29 12.14
CA ARG A 84 -0.87 5.02 13.58
C ARG A 84 -1.78 5.99 14.32
N ALA A 85 -1.74 7.27 13.97
CA ALA A 85 -2.58 8.28 14.60
C ALA A 85 -4.08 8.01 14.31
N TRP A 86 -4.41 7.55 13.10
CA TRP A 86 -5.78 7.27 12.71
C TRP A 86 -6.30 5.91 13.21
N ASP A 87 -5.44 4.89 13.38
CA ASP A 87 -5.77 3.57 13.97
C ASP A 87 -7.07 2.92 13.43
N GLY A 88 -7.28 3.00 12.11
CA GLY A 88 -8.49 2.46 11.48
C GLY A 88 -9.70 3.39 11.45
N ASP A 89 -9.59 4.62 11.97
CA ASP A 89 -10.67 5.60 11.97
C ASP A 89 -10.64 6.46 10.70
N GLY A 90 -11.38 6.01 9.68
CA GLY A 90 -11.43 6.67 8.37
C GLY A 90 -10.28 6.29 7.42
N ALA A 91 -9.31 5.52 7.90
CA ALA A 91 -8.20 4.95 7.13
C ALA A 91 -8.03 3.45 7.45
N VAL A 92 -7.18 2.74 6.71
CA VAL A 92 -6.78 1.36 7.05
C VAL A 92 -5.89 1.35 8.29
N ARG A 93 -5.92 0.25 9.06
CA ARG A 93 -4.95 0.05 10.14
C ARG A 93 -3.56 -0.26 9.62
N LEU A 94 -2.54 0.28 10.29
CA LEU A 94 -1.15 -0.16 10.16
C LEU A 94 -0.94 -1.37 11.08
N LEU A 95 -0.64 -2.53 10.50
CA LEU A 95 -0.44 -3.78 11.23
C LEU A 95 1.03 -4.00 11.62
N ASP A 96 1.95 -3.65 10.72
CA ASP A 96 3.39 -3.64 10.98
C ASP A 96 4.09 -2.67 10.02
N HIS A 97 5.32 -2.27 10.32
CA HIS A 97 6.14 -1.44 9.45
C HIS A 97 7.64 -1.67 9.65
N ASP A 98 8.41 -1.37 8.60
CA ASP A 98 9.87 -1.29 8.68
C ASP A 98 10.34 0.15 8.37
N PRO A 99 10.84 0.90 9.38
CA PRO A 99 11.25 2.30 9.18
C PRO A 99 12.41 2.47 8.20
N ALA A 100 13.28 1.46 8.07
CA ALA A 100 14.47 1.55 7.21
C ALA A 100 14.09 1.53 5.72
N THR A 101 13.05 0.79 5.35
CA THR A 101 12.62 0.63 3.97
C THR A 101 11.31 1.34 3.64
N GLY A 102 10.57 1.80 4.65
CA GLY A 102 9.21 2.35 4.49
C GLY A 102 8.17 1.29 4.13
N THR A 103 8.48 0.00 4.30
CA THR A 103 7.57 -1.10 4.00
C THR A 103 6.46 -1.16 5.05
N LEU A 104 5.21 -1.32 4.59
CA LEU A 104 4.03 -1.33 5.45
C LEU A 104 3.26 -2.65 5.28
N LEU A 105 2.75 -3.19 6.39
CA LEU A 105 1.70 -4.20 6.40
C LEU A 105 0.40 -3.53 6.83
N LEU A 106 -0.61 -3.58 5.99
CA LEU A 106 -1.87 -2.85 6.18
C LEU A 106 -3.06 -3.80 6.24
N GLU A 107 -4.10 -3.38 6.94
CA GLU A 107 -5.43 -3.97 6.83
C GLU A 107 -5.86 -4.03 5.36
N ARG A 108 -6.39 -5.18 4.94
CA ARG A 108 -6.83 -5.38 3.55
C ARG A 108 -8.24 -4.82 3.35
N LEU A 109 -8.37 -3.90 2.40
CA LEU A 109 -9.67 -3.43 1.89
C LEU A 109 -10.21 -4.32 0.76
N ASP A 110 -11.52 -4.27 0.56
CA ASP A 110 -12.19 -4.89 -0.59
C ASP A 110 -12.02 -4.03 -1.86
N ALA A 111 -11.08 -4.45 -2.72
CA ALA A 111 -10.78 -3.78 -3.98
C ALA A 111 -11.95 -3.82 -4.99
N ALA A 112 -12.96 -4.67 -4.80
CA ALA A 112 -14.15 -4.71 -5.65
C ALA A 112 -15.16 -3.60 -5.33
N ARG A 113 -14.93 -2.81 -4.25
CA ARG A 113 -15.82 -1.74 -3.79
C ARG A 113 -15.14 -0.37 -3.77
N PRO A 114 -14.55 0.10 -4.89
CA PRO A 114 -13.96 1.43 -4.91
C PRO A 114 -15.05 2.50 -4.86
N LEU A 115 -14.72 3.66 -4.27
CA LEU A 115 -15.65 4.80 -4.22
C LEU A 115 -16.10 5.26 -5.63
N SER A 116 -15.25 5.08 -6.65
CA SER A 116 -15.55 5.39 -8.05
C SER A 116 -16.66 4.52 -8.66
N ALA A 117 -17.02 3.40 -8.03
CA ALA A 117 -18.15 2.57 -8.45
C ALA A 117 -19.50 3.07 -7.92
N VAL A 118 -19.52 4.07 -7.03
CA VAL A 118 -20.77 4.70 -6.54
C VAL A 118 -21.33 5.61 -7.64
N PRO A 119 -22.54 5.32 -8.19
CA PRO A 119 -23.07 6.08 -9.33
C PRO A 119 -23.44 7.52 -8.99
N ASP A 120 -23.94 7.76 -7.77
CA ASP A 120 -24.31 9.10 -7.32
C ASP A 120 -23.08 9.84 -6.77
N THR A 121 -22.67 10.90 -7.48
CA THR A 121 -21.53 11.73 -7.05
C THR A 121 -21.78 12.43 -5.72
N VAL A 122 -23.01 12.85 -5.42
CA VAL A 122 -23.34 13.49 -4.13
C VAL A 122 -23.18 12.49 -3.00
N GLU A 123 -23.61 11.25 -3.21
CA GLU A 123 -23.40 10.16 -2.27
C GLU A 123 -21.92 9.85 -2.08
N ALA A 124 -21.16 9.71 -3.16
CA ALA A 124 -19.73 9.44 -3.12
C ALA A 124 -18.95 10.51 -2.33
N VAL A 125 -19.25 11.80 -2.58
CA VAL A 125 -18.65 12.92 -1.85
C VAL A 125 -19.04 12.90 -0.37
N ARG A 126 -20.29 12.54 -0.05
CA ARG A 126 -20.73 12.41 1.35
C ARG A 126 -19.99 11.29 2.08
N ILE A 127 -19.79 10.14 1.44
CA ILE A 127 -19.00 9.02 1.99
C ILE A 127 -17.57 9.49 2.25
N LEU A 128 -16.92 10.10 1.26
CA LEU A 128 -15.57 10.63 1.39
C LEU A 128 -15.47 11.64 2.54
N GLY A 129 -16.36 12.63 2.60
CA GLY A 129 -16.36 13.64 3.65
C GLY A 129 -16.58 13.06 5.05
N THR A 130 -17.40 12.01 5.16
CA THR A 130 -17.63 11.31 6.44
C THR A 130 -16.39 10.57 6.91
N LEU A 131 -15.61 9.98 6.01
CA LEU A 131 -14.34 9.33 6.34
C LEU A 131 -13.27 10.37 6.69
N LEU A 132 -13.14 11.44 5.89
CA LEU A 132 -12.16 12.51 6.14
C LEU A 132 -12.40 13.21 7.49
N ALA A 133 -13.66 13.39 7.89
CA ALA A 133 -14.00 14.03 9.17
C ALA A 133 -13.59 13.21 10.40
N ARG A 134 -13.15 11.95 10.21
CA ARG A 134 -12.67 11.06 11.28
C ARG A 134 -11.16 11.07 11.44
N LEU A 135 -10.44 11.60 10.44
CA LEU A 135 -8.98 11.73 10.51
C LEU A 135 -8.64 12.84 11.52
N GLY A 136 -8.11 12.43 12.68
CA GLY A 136 -7.67 13.30 13.78
C GLY A 136 -6.17 13.57 13.78
#